data_AF-A0A843GED5-F1
#
_entry.id   AF-A0A843GED5-F1
#
_cell.length_a   1.000
_cell.length_b   1.000
_cell.length_c   1.000
_cell.angle_alpha   90.00
_cell.angle_beta   90.00
_cell.angle_gamma   90.00
#
_symmetry.space_group_name_H-M   'P 1'
#
loop_
_entity.id
_entity.type
_entity.pdbx_description
1 polymer ?
#
loop_
_entity_poly.entity_id
_entity_poly.type
_entity_poly.pdbx_seq_one_letter_code
_entity_poly.pdbx_strand_id
1 'polypeptide(L)' 'YGEVDFINTIVEDKPPYATNNQAIWYLGKSIELLSQCDILVCKKNVDNYNGCFIEKEIAKRYGLEIIEVE' A
#
# COMPACT_ATOMS: atom_id res chain seq x y z
N TYR A 1 -12.79 -18.72 5.82
CA TYR A 1 -11.87 -17.60 6.06
C TYR A 1 -11.94 -17.31 7.56
N GLY A 2 -10.79 -17.19 8.23
CA GLY A 2 -10.75 -16.86 9.66
C GLY A 2 -11.22 -15.43 9.93
N GLU A 3 -10.91 -14.90 11.10
CA GLU A 3 -11.05 -13.46 11.40
C GLU A 3 -10.15 -12.65 10.45
N VAL A 4 -10.69 -11.58 9.87
CA VAL A 4 -9.96 -10.68 8.95
C VAL A 4 -9.75 -9.36 9.67
N ASP A 5 -8.49 -9.03 9.95
CA ASP A 5 -8.11 -7.76 10.54
C ASP A 5 -7.83 -6.73 9.44
N PHE A 6 -8.40 -5.53 9.60
CA PHE A 6 -8.16 -4.41 8.70
C PHE A 6 -7.12 -3.47 9.28
N ILE A 7 -6.03 -3.27 8.55
CA ILE A 7 -5.04 -2.26 8.89
C ILE A 7 -5.53 -0.90 8.40
N ASN A 8 -5.56 0.07 9.31
CA ASN A 8 -5.80 1.47 8.94
C ASN A 8 -4.54 2.03 8.26
N THR A 9 -4.65 2.38 6.99
CA THR A 9 -3.54 2.88 6.16
C THR A 9 -3.42 4.40 6.12
N ILE A 10 -4.18 5.13 6.94
CA ILE A 10 -4.09 6.59 7.02
C ILE A 10 -2.79 6.98 7.74
N VAL A 11 -1.92 7.69 7.03
CA VAL A 11 -0.68 8.25 7.59
C VAL A 11 -0.98 9.64 8.15
N GLU A 12 -1.09 9.76 9.48
CA GLU A 12 -1.32 11.04 10.18
C GLU A 12 -0.08 11.93 10.19
N ASP A 13 1.11 11.31 10.17
CA ASP A 13 2.38 12.00 10.13
C ASP A 13 2.55 12.81 8.84
N LYS A 14 3.20 13.96 8.99
CA LYS A 14 3.61 14.78 7.85
C LYS A 14 5.04 14.45 7.47
N PRO A 15 5.37 14.45 6.16
CA PRO A 15 6.73 14.29 5.71
C PRO A 15 7.61 15.39 6.32
N PRO A 16 8.85 15.09 6.75
CA PRO A 16 9.81 16.07 7.22
C PRO A 16 10.00 17.23 6.24
N TYR A 17 10.30 18.44 6.73
CA TYR A 17 10.46 19.63 5.88
C TYR A 17 11.48 19.45 4.75
N ALA A 18 12.56 18.69 4.99
CA ALA A 18 13.60 18.40 3.99
C ALA A 18 13.22 17.27 3.00
N THR A 19 11.97 16.80 2.99
CA THR A 19 11.51 15.75 2.08
C THR A 19 11.35 16.30 0.66
N ASN A 20 12.25 15.91 -0.23
CA ASN A 20 12.22 16.35 -1.63
C ASN A 20 10.97 15.86 -2.40
N ASN A 21 10.46 14.67 -2.08
CA ASN A 21 9.26 14.13 -2.71
C ASN A 21 8.36 13.47 -1.66
N GLN A 22 7.28 14.18 -1.31
CA GLN A 22 6.35 13.76 -0.27
C GLN A 22 5.56 12.50 -0.67
N ALA A 23 5.23 12.33 -1.95
CA ALA A 23 4.49 11.16 -2.41
C ALA A 23 5.28 9.86 -2.22
N ILE A 24 6.59 9.89 -2.48
CA ILE A 24 7.47 8.75 -2.23
C ILE A 24 7.59 8.47 -0.73
N TRP A 25 7.62 9.51 0.11
CA TRP A 25 7.66 9.35 1.56
C TRP A 25 6.39 8.64 2.08
N TYR A 26 5.21 9.07 1.64
CA TYR A 26 3.95 8.41 1.98
C TYR A 26 3.87 6.98 1.44
N LEU A 27 4.38 6.73 0.23
CA LEU A 27 4.47 5.37 -0.31
C LEU A 27 5.34 4.47 0.57
N GLY A 28 6.48 4.98 1.06
CA GLY A 28 7.32 4.25 2.00
C GLY A 28 6.57 3.84 3.28
N LYS A 29 5.73 4.73 3.81
CA LYS A 29 4.86 4.44 4.96
C LYS A 29 3.78 3.41 4.64
N SER A 30 3.19 3.49 3.45
CA SER A 30 2.23 2.48 3.00
C SER A 30 2.88 1.10 2.85
N ILE A 31 4.10 1.03 2.31
CA ILE A 31 4.85 -0.24 2.18
C ILE A 31 5.22 -0.82 3.56
N GLU A 32 5.57 0.03 4.53
CA GLU A 32 5.81 -0.39 5.92
C GLU A 32 4.57 -1.07 6.52
N LEU A 33 3.37 -0.53 6.28
CA LEU A 33 2.11 -1.16 6.68
C LEU A 33 1.81 -2.43 5.89
N LEU A 34 2.04 -2.41 4.57
CA LEU A 34 1.85 -3.57 3.69
C LEU A 34 2.71 -4.77 4.12
N SER A 35 3.87 -4.54 4.72
CA SER A 35 4.75 -5.60 5.23
C SER A 35 4.13 -6.44 6.36
N GLN A 36 3.02 -5.97 6.94
CA GLN A 36 2.26 -6.65 8.00
C GLN A 36 1.02 -7.36 7.45
N CYS A 37 0.74 -7.25 6.15
CA CYS A 37 -0.44 -7.80 5.52
C CYS A 37 -0.15 -9.12 4.82
N ASP A 38 -1.12 -10.04 4.89
CA ASP A 38 -1.17 -11.22 4.01
C ASP A 38 -1.92 -10.93 2.69
N ILE A 39 -2.82 -9.93 2.71
CA ILE A 39 -3.73 -9.59 1.61
C ILE A 39 -3.67 -8.09 1.30
N LEU A 40 -3.54 -7.73 0.03
CA LEU A 40 -3.73 -6.38 -0.50
C LEU A 40 -5.11 -6.27 -1.17
N VAL A 41 -5.95 -5.37 -0.68
CA VAL A 41 -7.22 -5.01 -1.34
C VAL A 41 -7.04 -3.69 -2.08
N CYS A 42 -7.32 -3.66 -3.38
CA CYS A 42 -7.11 -2.47 -4.20
C CYS A 42 -8.20 -2.34 -5.29
N LYS A 43 -8.35 -1.14 -5.87
CA LYS A 43 -9.32 -0.93 -6.95
C LYS A 43 -8.85 -1.56 -8.27
N LYS A 44 -9.79 -1.88 -9.16
CA LYS A 44 -9.44 -2.20 -10.56
C LYS A 44 -8.69 -1.03 -11.21
N ASN A 45 -7.77 -1.35 -12.12
CA ASN A 45 -6.94 -0.39 -12.86
C ASN A 45 -6.03 0.50 -11.98
N VAL A 46 -5.65 0.03 -10.79
CA VAL A 46 -4.66 0.70 -9.92
C VAL A 46 -3.30 0.91 -10.58
N ASP A 47 -3.01 0.16 -11.64
CA ASP A 47 -1.78 0.24 -12.41
C ASP A 47 -1.56 1.64 -13.05
N ASN A 48 -2.61 2.47 -13.15
CA ASN A 48 -2.53 3.86 -13.61
C ASN A 48 -2.05 4.85 -12.53
N TYR A 49 -1.95 4.44 -11.27
CA TYR A 49 -1.54 5.28 -10.14
C TYR A 49 -0.20 4.79 -9.59
N ASN A 50 0.84 5.63 -9.66
CA ASN A 50 2.21 5.24 -9.36
C ASN A 50 2.38 4.49 -8.03
N GLY A 51 1.76 4.97 -6.94
CA GLY A 51 1.84 4.33 -5.62
C GLY A 51 1.17 2.95 -5.62
N CYS A 52 -0.08 2.89 -6.08
CA CYS A 52 -0.85 1.64 -6.10
C CYS A 52 -0.27 0.59 -7.05
N PHE A 53 0.29 1.02 -8.18
CA PHE A 53 1.06 0.14 -9.07
C PHE A 53 2.23 -0.49 -8.31
N ILE A 54 3.03 0.31 -7.59
CA ILE A 54 4.18 -0.20 -6.83
C ILE A 54 3.74 -1.13 -5.70
N GLU A 55 2.71 -0.79 -4.94
CA GLU A 55 2.16 -1.64 -3.87
C GLU A 55 1.68 -3.00 -4.41
N LYS A 56 0.93 -2.99 -5.52
CA LYS A 56 0.48 -4.20 -6.20
C LYS A 56 1.65 -5.04 -6.72
N GLU A 57 2.68 -4.40 -7.25
CA GLU A 57 3.90 -5.04 -7.73
C GLU A 57 4.77 -5.63 -6.61
N ILE A 58 4.75 -5.04 -5.41
CA ILE A 58 5.34 -5.62 -4.20
C ILE A 58 4.53 -6.83 -3.75
N ALA A 59 3.21 -6.69 -3.60
CA ALA A 59 2.33 -7.77 -3.18
C ALA A 59 2.51 -9.03 -4.06
N LYS A 60 2.54 -8.87 -5.39
CA LYS A 60 2.82 -9.96 -6.33
C LYS A 60 4.18 -10.63 -6.10
N ARG A 61 5.25 -9.84 -5.93
CA ARG A 61 6.62 -10.36 -5.81
C ARG A 61 6.89 -11.06 -4.47
N TYR A 62 6.22 -10.62 -3.41
CA TYR A 62 6.42 -11.11 -2.05
C TYR A 62 5.32 -12.10 -1.61
N GLY A 63 4.40 -12.47 -2.50
CA GLY A 63 3.46 -13.57 -2.28
C GLY A 63 2.20 -13.22 -1.49
N LEU A 64 1.83 -11.93 -1.45
CA LEU A 64 0.56 -11.50 -0.86
C LEU A 64 -0.59 -11.82 -1.81
N GLU A 65 -1.74 -12.19 -1.24
CA GLU A 65 -2.97 -12.31 -2.01
C GLU A 65 -3.46 -10.92 -2.45
N ILE A 66 -3.96 -10.79 -3.68
CA ILE A 66 -4.45 -9.51 -4.20
C ILE A 66 -5.92 -9.65 -4.56
N ILE A 67 -6.74 -8.81 -3.95
CA ILE A 67 -8.19 -8.74 -4.19
C ILE A 67 -8.50 -7.39 -4.85
N GLU A 68 -8.99 -7.45 -6.08
CA GLU A 68 -9.41 -6.26 -6.82
C GLU A 68 -10.92 -6.01 -6.66
N VAL A 69 -11.29 -4.80 -6.22
CA VAL A 69 -12.68 -4.36 -6.07
C VAL A 69 -13.04 -3.31 -7.12
N GLU A 70 -14.33 -3.22 -7.47
CA GLU A 70 -14.85 -2.26 -8.47
C GLU A 70 -14.85 -0.80 -7.98
#